data_AF-M5AM21-F1
#
_entry.id   AF-M5AM21-F1
#
_cell.length_a   1.000
_cell.length_b   1.000
_cell.length_c   1.000
_cell.angle_alpha   90.00
_cell.angle_beta   90.00
_cell.angle_gamma   90.00
#
_symmetry.space_group_name_H-M   'P 1'
#
loop_
_entity.id
_entity.type
_entity.pdbx_description
1 polymer ?
#
loop_
_entity_poly.entity_id
_entity_poly.type
_entity_poly.pdbx_seq_one_letter_code
_entity_poly.pdbx_strand_id
1 'polypeptide(L)'
;MSAGPAPIAHVSAADEAAILALNNEHPAELLWLEAERLSFLLGESFYARRIGDLEAFIMTFDQDAGYDSPNFLWFRERYERFV
;
A
#
# COMPACT_ATOMS: atom_id res chain seq x y z
N MET A 1 25.55 16.20 -11.79
CA MET A 1 25.52 15.70 -10.39
C MET A 1 24.49 14.60 -10.37
N SER A 2 24.86 13.34 -10.12
CA SER A 2 23.84 12.30 -9.92
C SER A 2 23.23 12.57 -8.55
N ALA A 3 21.94 12.90 -8.50
CA ALA A 3 21.22 12.90 -7.24
C ALA A 3 21.35 11.50 -6.62
N GLY A 4 21.56 11.44 -5.30
CA GLY A 4 21.50 10.17 -4.57
C GLY A 4 20.13 9.52 -4.70
N PRO A 5 19.98 8.25 -4.27
CA PRO A 5 18.66 7.60 -4.28
C PRO A 5 17.67 8.43 -3.46
N ALA A 6 16.45 8.55 -3.97
CA ALA A 6 15.37 9.26 -3.29
C ALA A 6 15.08 8.62 -1.92
N PRO A 7 14.72 9.43 -0.89
CA PRO A 7 14.52 8.94 0.47
C PRO A 7 13.30 8.02 0.56
N ILE A 8 13.38 7.00 1.42
CA ILE A 8 12.24 6.15 1.79
C ILE A 8 11.67 6.66 3.11
N ALA A 9 10.37 6.95 3.15
CA ALA A 9 9.67 7.51 4.31
C ALA A 9 8.37 6.75 4.62
N HIS A 10 7.89 6.86 5.86
CA HIS A 10 6.56 6.38 6.23
C HIS A 10 5.48 7.12 5.44
N VAL A 11 4.44 6.39 5.04
CA VAL A 11 3.20 6.99 4.57
C VAL A 11 2.49 7.63 5.76
N SER A 12 1.98 8.83 5.55
CA SER A 12 1.15 9.58 6.49
C SER A 12 -0.22 9.86 5.87
N ALA A 13 -1.19 10.28 6.69
CA ALA A 13 -2.52 10.66 6.19
C ALA A 13 -2.48 11.79 5.14
N ALA A 14 -1.44 12.65 5.17
CA ALA A 14 -1.27 13.71 4.19
C ALA A 14 -0.88 13.19 2.79
N ASP A 15 -0.36 11.96 2.69
CA ASP A 15 0.06 11.34 1.43
C ASP A 15 -1.12 10.65 0.71
N GLU A 16 -2.25 10.38 1.38
CA GLU A 16 -3.34 9.53 0.86
C GLU A 16 -3.93 10.02 -0.47
N ALA A 17 -4.16 11.32 -0.61
CA ALA A 17 -4.71 11.87 -1.85
C ALA A 17 -3.77 11.67 -3.05
N ALA A 18 -2.46 11.80 -2.83
CA ALA A 18 -1.46 11.61 -3.86
C ALA A 18 -1.25 10.12 -4.17
N ILE A 19 -1.34 9.24 -3.16
CA ILE A 19 -1.31 7.78 -3.34
C ILE A 19 -2.51 7.32 -4.17
N LEU A 20 -3.70 7.84 -3.87
CA LEU A 20 -4.92 7.53 -4.61
C LEU A 20 -4.80 7.93 -6.08
N ALA A 21 -4.32 9.16 -6.33
CA ALA A 21 -4.07 9.65 -7.68
C ALA A 21 -3.09 8.74 -8.43
N LEU A 22 -1.93 8.44 -7.83
CA LEU A 22 -0.92 7.57 -8.41
C LEU A 22 -1.46 6.15 -8.69
N ASN A 23 -2.20 5.55 -7.76
CA ASN A 23 -2.80 4.22 -7.97
C ASN A 23 -3.76 4.22 -9.17
N ASN A 24 -4.59 5.24 -9.27
CA ASN A 24 -5.64 5.32 -10.29
C ASN A 24 -5.15 5.87 -11.64
N GLU A 25 -3.90 6.34 -11.73
CA GLU A 25 -3.19 6.53 -13.01
C GLU A 25 -2.79 5.19 -13.66
N HIS A 26 -2.67 4.14 -12.85
CA HIS A 26 -2.26 2.79 -13.27
C HIS A 26 -3.35 1.70 -13.01
N PRO A 27 -4.63 1.93 -13.37
CA PRO A 27 -5.73 1.06 -12.95
C PRO A 27 -5.68 -0.32 -13.61
N ALA A 28 -5.02 -0.45 -14.77
CA ALA A 28 -4.82 -1.73 -15.44
C ALA A 28 -3.92 -2.70 -14.64
N GLU A 29 -3.04 -2.15 -13.80
CA GLU A 29 -2.05 -2.91 -13.04
C GLU A 29 -2.46 -3.08 -11.57
N LEU A 30 -3.10 -2.06 -11.00
CA LEU A 30 -3.35 -1.96 -9.56
C LEU A 30 -4.81 -2.14 -9.14
N LEU A 31 -5.73 -2.23 -10.12
CA LEU A 31 -7.18 -2.06 -9.93
C LEU A 31 -7.54 -0.64 -9.48
N TRP A 32 -8.77 -0.23 -9.83
CA TRP A 32 -9.32 1.06 -9.40
C TRP A 32 -9.56 1.06 -7.88
N LEU A 33 -9.22 2.17 -7.22
CA LEU A 33 -9.32 2.33 -5.78
C LEU A 33 -10.13 3.59 -5.43
N GLU A 34 -11.03 3.46 -4.45
CA GLU A 34 -11.74 4.61 -3.85
C GLU A 34 -11.00 5.11 -2.62
N ALA A 35 -11.22 6.38 -2.24
CA ALA A 35 -10.52 7.00 -1.12
C ALA A 35 -10.72 6.25 0.20
N GLU A 36 -11.96 5.88 0.53
CA GLU A 36 -12.29 5.15 1.77
C GLU A 36 -11.63 3.78 1.79
N ARG A 37 -11.53 3.14 0.63
CA ARG A 37 -10.87 1.84 0.47
C ARG A 37 -9.36 1.98 0.66
N LEU A 38 -8.74 3.03 0.16
CA LEU A 38 -7.33 3.32 0.41
C LEU A 38 -7.06 3.54 1.90
N SER A 39 -7.83 4.41 2.56
CA SER A 39 -7.64 4.67 4.00
C SER A 39 -7.79 3.40 4.83
N PHE A 40 -8.76 2.54 4.48
CA PHE A 40 -8.90 1.22 5.09
C PHE A 40 -7.64 0.36 4.91
N LEU A 41 -7.16 0.20 3.67
CA LEU A 41 -5.97 -0.62 3.40
C LEU A 41 -4.71 -0.08 4.09
N LEU A 42 -4.54 1.24 4.20
CA LEU A 42 -3.44 1.84 4.95
C LEU A 42 -3.56 1.57 6.45
N GLY A 43 -4.77 1.58 7.02
CA GLY A 43 -5.03 1.22 8.40
C GLY A 43 -4.76 -0.25 8.72
N GLU A 44 -5.01 -1.14 7.76
CA GLU A 44 -4.72 -2.59 7.86
C GLU A 44 -3.25 -2.93 7.60
N SER A 45 -2.45 -1.99 7.09
CA SER A 45 -1.06 -2.24 6.74
C SER A 45 -0.13 -2.11 7.93
N PHE A 46 0.61 -3.17 8.27
CA PHE A 46 1.66 -3.10 9.30
C PHE A 46 2.92 -2.37 8.82
N TYR A 47 3.10 -2.23 7.50
CA TYR A 47 4.22 -1.53 6.89
C TYR A 47 3.80 -0.85 5.58
N ALA A 48 3.76 0.47 5.62
CA ALA A 48 3.56 1.31 4.45
C ALA A 48 4.74 2.30 4.29
N ARG A 49 5.27 2.42 3.06
CA ARG A 49 6.36 3.35 2.73
C ARG A 49 6.14 4.00 1.38
N ARG A 50 6.67 5.21 1.25
CA ARG A 50 6.84 5.92 -0.02
C ARG A 50 8.30 6.21 -0.30
N ILE A 51 8.61 6.49 -1.56
CA ILE A 51 9.90 7.05 -1.98
C ILE A 51 9.71 8.50 -2.45
N GLY A 52 10.75 9.33 -2.28
CA GLY A 52 10.88 10.69 -2.82
C GLY A 52 9.66 11.58 -2.58
N ASP A 53 9.15 12.23 -3.63
CA ASP A 53 7.95 13.07 -3.59
C ASP A 53 6.67 12.27 -3.93
N LEU A 54 6.70 10.95 -3.63
CA LEU A 54 5.67 9.96 -3.95
C LEU A 54 5.74 9.42 -5.39
N GLU A 55 6.94 9.06 -5.87
CA GLU A 55 7.07 8.38 -7.17
C GLU A 55 6.61 6.91 -7.11
N ALA A 56 6.64 6.31 -5.92
CA ALA A 56 6.14 4.97 -5.66
C ALA A 56 5.78 4.79 -4.19
N PHE A 57 4.93 3.80 -3.91
CA PHE A 57 4.59 3.38 -2.56
C PHE A 57 4.46 1.85 -2.48
N ILE A 58 4.53 1.34 -1.25
CA ILE A 58 4.24 -0.06 -0.92
C ILE A 58 3.35 -0.11 0.33
N MET A 59 2.41 -1.05 0.34
CA MET A 59 1.63 -1.45 1.50
C MET A 59 1.76 -2.96 1.68
N THR A 60 2.01 -3.42 2.89
CA THR A 60 2.07 -4.84 3.21
C THR A 60 1.15 -5.18 4.38
N PHE A 61 0.63 -6.41 4.37
CA PHE A 61 -0.37 -6.93 5.30
C PHE A 61 0.19 -8.17 6.00
N ASP A 62 -0.15 -8.37 7.27
CA ASP A 62 0.19 -9.57 8.05
C ASP A 62 -1.07 -10.42 8.31
N GLN A 63 -0.98 -11.45 9.16
CA GLN A 63 -2.12 -12.35 9.42
C GLN A 63 -3.35 -11.67 10.03
N ASP A 64 -3.18 -10.50 10.67
CA ASP A 64 -4.24 -9.84 11.43
C ASP A 64 -5.03 -8.84 10.55
N ALA A 65 -4.51 -8.50 9.37
CA ALA A 65 -5.15 -7.57 8.44
C ALA A 65 -6.49 -8.08 7.88
N GLY A 66 -7.50 -7.22 7.88
CA GLY A 66 -8.82 -7.40 7.28
C GLY A 66 -8.89 -7.31 5.75
N TYR A 67 -7.78 -7.53 5.03
CA TYR A 67 -7.77 -7.45 3.58
C TYR A 67 -8.55 -8.62 2.94
N ASP A 68 -9.44 -8.32 1.99
CA ASP A 68 -10.43 -9.27 1.45
C ASP A 68 -10.05 -9.83 0.07
N SER A 69 -8.83 -9.57 -0.42
CA SER A 69 -8.37 -10.12 -1.71
C SER A 69 -8.37 -11.65 -1.68
N PRO A 70 -8.94 -12.33 -2.70
CA PRO A 70 -8.98 -13.80 -2.75
C PRO A 70 -7.60 -14.46 -2.59
N ASN A 71 -6.55 -13.83 -3.14
CA ASN A 71 -5.19 -14.35 -3.03
C ASN A 71 -4.63 -14.23 -1.60
N PHE A 72 -4.94 -13.12 -0.92
CA PHE A 72 -4.56 -12.91 0.46
C PHE A 72 -5.31 -13.86 1.39
N LEU A 73 -6.63 -14.01 1.21
CA LEU A 73 -7.46 -14.94 1.98
C LEU A 73 -6.98 -16.38 1.81
N TRP A 74 -6.70 -16.82 0.58
CA TRP A 74 -6.14 -18.13 0.30
C TRP A 74 -4.82 -18.39 1.06
N PHE A 75 -3.96 -17.38 1.14
CA PHE A 75 -2.69 -17.46 1.87
C PHE A 75 -2.91 -17.51 3.39
N ARG A 76 -3.72 -16.58 3.93
CA ARG A 76 -4.02 -16.48 5.36
C ARG A 76 -4.71 -17.72 5.92
N GLU A 77 -5.56 -18.39 5.14
CA GLU A 77 -6.20 -19.66 5.54
C GLU A 77 -5.20 -20.81 5.77
N ARG A 78 -3.97 -20.72 5.23
CA ARG A 78 -2.98 -21.81 5.24
C ARG A 78 -1.82 -21.57 6.19
N TYR A 79 -1.62 -20.32 6.61
CA TYR A 79 -0.52 -19.93 7.49
C TYR A 79 -1.07 -19.12 8.66
N GLU A 80 -1.02 -19.71 9.87
CA GLU A 80 -1.53 -19.08 11.10
C GLU A 80 -0.82 -17.76 11.44
N ARG A 81 0.43 -17.60 11.03
CA ARG A 81 1.23 -16.39 11.25
C ARG A 81 2.21 -16.19 10.11
N PHE A 82 2.38 -14.95 9.65
CA PHE A 82 3.41 -14.57 8.70
C PHE A 82 3.97 -13.19 9.06
N VAL A 83 5.27 -13.01 8.80
CA VAL A 83 6.11 -11.88 9.26
C VAL A 83 6.47 -11.93 10.76
#